data_AF-A0A356ERQ8-F1
#
_entry.id   AF-A0A356ERQ8-F1
#
_cell.length_a   1.000
_cell.length_b   1.000
_cell.length_c   1.000
_cell.angle_alpha   90.00
_cell.angle_beta   90.00
_cell.angle_gamma   90.00
#
_symmetry.space_group_name_H-M   'P 1'
#
loop_
_entity.id
_entity.type
_entity.pdbx_description
1 polymer ?
#
loop_
_entity_poly.entity_id
_entity_poly.type
_entity_poly.pdbx_seq_one_letter_code
_entity_poly.pdbx_strand_id
1 'polypeptide(L)'
;MTFCYPEFEKRNPLRALDWRWRRAHELLAGGKRFSAKRDDLITGRALRYLRARGRCTSERAMSRLARDFPDIVEACALKRNRPLALEIEARLLSGQNPSDIAELTGATTIGIAAYEELFYNVLDRLDTEDYILAHAIQPRILTNLFEGDFGTLVRRYAYLGGPEVLDVMLRLSRQRCEDGSFSHDLTTAEGRLLFRAELAMTIDGLSIDGEAGWRFLRVLPDLLAMLDACAPKPTMLEAFAAIVPAISEKTLLAAAQEKLKRSRAQKTRRGQGRSTRAA
;
A
#
# COMPACT_ATOMS: atom_id res chain seq x y z
N MET A 1 -27.00 23.53 18.01
CA MET A 1 -26.23 23.68 16.76
C MET A 1 -26.17 22.31 16.10
N THR A 2 -26.61 22.16 14.86
CA THR A 2 -26.48 20.89 14.14
C THR A 2 -25.10 20.89 13.47
N PHE A 3 -24.18 20.06 13.95
CA PHE A 3 -22.87 19.90 13.32
C PHE A 3 -23.03 19.34 11.90
N CYS A 4 -22.29 19.88 10.94
CA CYS A 4 -22.24 19.30 9.61
C CYS A 4 -21.39 18.02 9.65
N TYR A 5 -21.76 17.01 8.87
CA TYR A 5 -21.09 15.71 8.84
C TYR A 5 -19.59 15.82 8.48
N PRO A 6 -19.18 16.63 7.47
CA PRO A 6 -17.76 16.90 7.23
C PRO A 6 -16.98 17.47 8.42
N GLU A 7 -17.57 18.38 9.21
CA GLU A 7 -16.92 18.95 10.41
C GLU A 7 -16.72 17.90 11.49
N PHE A 8 -17.70 17.01 11.66
CA PHE A 8 -17.59 15.87 12.55
C PHE A 8 -16.45 14.94 12.11
N GLU A 9 -16.42 14.54 10.84
CA GLU A 9 -15.37 13.65 10.32
C GLU A 9 -13.98 14.28 10.40
N LYS A 10 -13.85 15.59 10.14
CA LYS A 10 -12.58 16.31 10.31
C LYS A 10 -11.98 16.17 11.72
N ARG A 11 -12.80 16.04 12.76
CA ARG A 11 -12.36 15.85 14.16
C ARG A 11 -12.28 14.39 14.59
N ASN A 12 -12.78 13.47 13.77
CA ASN A 12 -12.80 12.05 14.08
C ASN A 12 -11.38 11.46 13.90
N PRO A 13 -10.69 11.02 14.98
CA PRO A 13 -9.36 10.42 14.85
C PRO A 13 -9.41 9.08 14.10
N LEU A 14 -10.56 8.40 14.12
CA LEU A 14 -10.79 7.12 13.45
C LEU A 14 -11.47 7.27 12.08
N ARG A 15 -11.41 8.46 11.47
CA ARG A 15 -12.02 8.74 10.17
C ARG A 15 -11.48 7.78 9.11
N ALA A 16 -12.38 7.04 8.46
CA ALA A 16 -12.00 6.19 7.33
C ALA A 16 -11.53 7.05 6.14
N LEU A 17 -10.56 6.55 5.37
CA LEU A 17 -10.05 7.27 4.19
C LEU A 17 -11.12 7.50 3.13
N ASP A 18 -12.11 6.61 3.05
CA ASP A 18 -13.22 6.68 2.09
C ASP A 18 -14.53 7.19 2.73
N TRP A 19 -14.45 8.01 3.79
CA TRP A 19 -15.61 8.44 4.57
C TRP A 19 -16.71 9.11 3.73
N ARG A 20 -16.35 9.93 2.74
CA ARG A 20 -17.33 10.58 1.83
C ARG A 20 -18.08 9.55 0.99
N TRP A 21 -17.35 8.55 0.49
CA TRP A 21 -17.94 7.46 -0.27
C TRP A 21 -18.84 6.58 0.59
N ARG A 22 -18.42 6.23 1.81
CA ARG A 22 -19.26 5.52 2.79
C ARG A 22 -20.53 6.29 3.09
N ARG A 23 -20.41 7.60 3.35
CA ARG A 23 -21.56 8.48 3.60
C ARG A 23 -22.53 8.50 2.42
N ALA A 24 -22.03 8.59 1.18
CA ALA A 24 -22.88 8.54 -0.01
C ALA A 24 -23.62 7.19 -0.13
N HIS A 25 -22.96 6.07 0.19
CA HIS A 25 -23.59 4.76 0.25
C HIS A 25 -24.66 4.65 1.35
N GLU A 26 -24.42 5.19 2.54
CA GLU A 26 -25.41 5.22 3.63
C GLU A 26 -26.68 5.99 3.24
N LEU A 27 -26.51 7.15 2.60
CA LEU A 27 -27.63 7.96 2.10
C LEU A 27 -28.43 7.22 1.02
N LEU A 28 -27.74 6.50 0.13
CA LEU A 28 -28.37 5.68 -0.90
C LEU A 28 -29.17 4.52 -0.28
N ALA A 29 -28.53 3.72 0.58
CA ALA A 29 -29.12 2.54 1.20
C ALA A 29 -30.31 2.89 2.10
N GLY A 30 -30.23 4.01 2.82
CA GLY A 30 -31.33 4.49 3.67
C GLY A 30 -32.42 5.27 2.92
N GLY A 31 -32.32 5.45 1.59
CA GLY A 31 -33.26 6.27 0.83
C GLY A 31 -33.31 7.75 1.26
N LYS A 32 -32.27 8.22 1.96
CA LYS A 32 -32.24 9.56 2.57
C LYS A 32 -31.96 10.62 1.50
N ARG A 33 -32.54 11.81 1.68
CA ARG A 33 -32.24 12.97 0.82
C ARG A 33 -30.91 13.59 1.22
N PHE A 34 -30.14 14.05 0.23
CA PHE A 34 -28.96 14.89 0.43
C PHE A 34 -29.37 16.20 1.09
N SER A 35 -28.57 16.70 2.04
CA SER A 35 -28.78 18.01 2.64
C SER A 35 -27.51 18.83 2.59
N ALA A 36 -27.49 19.93 1.84
CA ALA A 36 -26.33 20.83 1.77
C ALA A 36 -25.95 21.47 3.12
N LYS A 37 -26.85 21.45 4.11
CA LYS A 37 -26.56 21.89 5.49
C LYS A 37 -25.83 20.82 6.31
N ARG A 38 -25.96 19.54 5.96
CA ARG A 38 -25.40 18.42 6.71
C ARG A 38 -24.26 17.72 5.98
N ASP A 39 -24.28 17.67 4.66
CA ASP A 39 -23.35 16.93 3.82
C ASP A 39 -22.62 17.90 2.87
N ASP A 40 -21.37 17.58 2.49
CA ASP A 40 -20.60 18.40 1.54
C ASP A 40 -20.98 18.14 0.07
N LEU A 41 -20.55 19.04 -0.81
CA LEU A 41 -20.84 18.97 -2.25
C LEU A 41 -20.24 17.70 -2.89
N ILE A 42 -19.08 17.24 -2.41
CA ILE A 42 -18.40 16.04 -2.90
C ILE A 42 -19.25 14.79 -2.58
N THR A 43 -19.71 14.64 -1.33
CA THR A 43 -20.66 13.59 -0.92
C THR A 43 -21.94 13.65 -1.75
N GLY A 44 -22.47 14.85 -1.97
CA GLY A 44 -23.64 15.07 -2.82
C GLY A 44 -23.42 14.63 -4.27
N ARG A 45 -22.26 14.91 -4.84
CA ARG A 45 -21.85 14.50 -6.20
C ARG A 45 -21.71 12.97 -6.29
N ALA A 46 -21.06 12.34 -5.31
CA ALA A 46 -20.95 10.88 -5.21
C ALA A 46 -22.32 10.19 -5.10
N LEU A 47 -23.24 10.72 -4.29
CA LEU A 47 -24.60 10.18 -4.18
C LEU A 47 -25.38 10.30 -5.51
N ARG A 48 -25.25 11.43 -6.23
CA ARG A 48 -25.86 11.58 -7.56
C ARG A 48 -25.30 10.56 -8.55
N TYR A 49 -23.97 10.37 -8.56
CA TYR A 49 -23.32 9.34 -9.36
C TYR A 49 -23.86 7.95 -9.03
N LEU A 50 -23.92 7.57 -7.75
CA LEU A 50 -24.41 6.25 -7.32
C LEU A 50 -25.86 6.00 -7.74
N ARG A 51 -26.75 7.00 -7.60
CA ARG A 51 -28.15 6.93 -8.05
C ARG A 51 -28.29 6.84 -9.57
N ALA A 52 -27.44 7.56 -10.30
CA ALA A 52 -27.42 7.49 -11.76
C ALA A 52 -26.93 6.11 -12.22
N ARG A 53 -25.83 5.62 -11.64
CA ARG A 53 -25.29 4.28 -11.90
C ARG A 53 -26.28 3.16 -11.63
N GLY A 54 -27.04 3.23 -10.53
CA GLY A 54 -28.07 2.23 -10.22
C GLY A 54 -29.24 2.19 -11.22
N ARG A 55 -29.41 3.23 -12.04
CA ARG A 55 -30.42 3.29 -13.12
C ARG A 55 -29.87 2.94 -14.50
N CYS A 56 -28.55 2.74 -14.62
CA CYS A 56 -27.92 2.39 -15.90
C CYS A 56 -28.17 0.90 -16.19
N THR A 57 -29.04 0.62 -17.16
CA THR A 57 -29.34 -0.76 -17.64
C THR A 57 -28.75 -1.06 -19.01
N SER A 58 -28.11 -0.07 -19.66
CA SER A 58 -27.57 -0.19 -21.01
C SER A 58 -26.23 0.52 -21.15
N GLU A 59 -25.47 0.14 -22.18
CA GLU A 59 -24.19 0.76 -22.51
C GLU A 59 -24.35 2.27 -22.79
N ARG A 60 -25.39 2.67 -23.54
CA ARG A 60 -25.70 4.09 -23.77
C ARG A 60 -25.98 4.85 -22.47
N ALA A 61 -26.57 4.21 -21.46
CA ALA A 61 -26.74 4.82 -20.15
C ALA A 61 -25.39 4.97 -19.42
N MET A 62 -24.49 3.99 -19.55
CA MET A 62 -23.12 4.06 -19.02
C MET A 62 -22.28 5.14 -19.71
N SER A 63 -22.36 5.30 -21.03
CA SER A 63 -21.67 6.38 -21.75
C SER A 63 -22.16 7.76 -21.31
N ARG A 64 -23.46 7.92 -21.06
CA ARG A 64 -24.01 9.16 -20.48
C ARG A 64 -23.45 9.42 -19.08
N LEU A 65 -23.44 8.40 -18.22
CA LEU A 65 -22.89 8.49 -16.88
C LEU A 65 -21.41 8.93 -16.90
N ALA A 66 -20.60 8.37 -17.81
CA ALA A 66 -19.20 8.72 -17.96
C ALA A 66 -18.99 10.17 -18.43
N ARG A 67 -19.88 10.70 -19.28
CA ARG A 67 -19.85 12.11 -19.66
C ARG A 67 -20.29 13.04 -18.53
N ASP A 68 -21.26 12.63 -17.73
CA ASP A 68 -21.82 13.47 -16.66
C ASP A 68 -20.94 13.48 -15.40
N PHE A 69 -20.16 12.41 -15.16
CA PHE A 69 -19.28 12.22 -14.00
C PHE A 69 -17.91 11.62 -14.40
N PRO A 70 -17.14 12.27 -15.28
CA PRO A 70 -15.90 11.70 -15.82
C PRO A 70 -14.87 11.41 -14.71
N ASP A 71 -14.71 12.36 -13.79
CA ASP A 71 -13.85 12.30 -12.61
C ASP A 71 -14.16 11.09 -11.71
N ILE A 72 -15.43 10.90 -11.35
CA ILE A 72 -15.84 9.79 -10.45
C ILE A 72 -15.76 8.44 -11.16
N VAL A 73 -16.07 8.38 -12.45
CA VAL A 73 -15.93 7.15 -13.25
C VAL A 73 -14.47 6.72 -13.31
N GLU A 74 -13.56 7.66 -13.55
CA GLU A 74 -12.13 7.40 -13.56
C GLU A 74 -11.62 6.99 -12.17
N ALA A 75 -11.97 7.72 -11.11
CA ALA A 75 -11.64 7.33 -9.74
C ALA A 75 -12.12 5.91 -9.40
N CYS A 76 -13.32 5.52 -9.85
CA CYS A 76 -13.81 4.14 -9.71
C CYS A 76 -13.01 3.13 -10.55
N ALA A 77 -12.47 3.52 -11.70
CA ALA A 77 -11.59 2.69 -12.52
C ALA A 77 -10.23 2.51 -11.82
N LEU A 78 -9.63 3.58 -11.31
CA LEU A 78 -8.41 3.55 -10.50
C LEU A 78 -8.58 2.61 -9.30
N LYS A 79 -9.66 2.75 -8.52
CA LYS A 79 -9.94 1.88 -7.36
C LYS A 79 -9.97 0.38 -7.71
N ARG A 80 -10.45 0.03 -8.91
CA ARG A 80 -10.51 -1.36 -9.39
C ARG A 80 -9.15 -1.87 -9.88
N ASN A 81 -8.31 -0.99 -10.45
CA ASN A 81 -6.95 -1.32 -10.86
C ASN A 81 -6.01 -1.25 -9.64
N ARG A 82 -5.92 -2.35 -8.88
CA ARG A 82 -5.19 -2.34 -7.60
C ARG A 82 -3.70 -2.01 -7.67
N PRO A 83 -2.92 -2.49 -8.65
CA PRO A 83 -1.53 -2.07 -8.81
C PRO A 83 -1.38 -0.55 -9.02
N LEU A 84 -2.17 0.01 -9.94
CA LEU A 84 -2.15 1.45 -10.22
C LEU A 84 -2.62 2.29 -9.02
N ALA A 85 -3.69 1.85 -8.35
CA ALA A 85 -4.19 2.49 -7.14
C ALA A 85 -3.13 2.50 -6.03
N LEU A 86 -2.38 1.41 -5.85
CA LEU A 86 -1.31 1.34 -4.85
C LEU A 86 -0.19 2.36 -5.14
N GLU A 87 0.20 2.51 -6.40
CA GLU A 87 1.17 3.54 -6.80
C GLU A 87 0.62 4.96 -6.52
N ILE A 88 -0.61 5.25 -6.91
CA ILE A 88 -1.26 6.55 -6.65
C ILE A 88 -1.39 6.82 -5.15
N GLU A 89 -1.85 5.85 -4.36
CA GLU A 89 -1.98 5.96 -2.90
C GLU A 89 -0.63 6.27 -2.24
N ALA A 90 0.46 5.63 -2.70
CA ALA A 90 1.80 5.89 -2.20
C ALA A 90 2.30 7.29 -2.59
N ARG A 91 2.06 7.72 -3.84
CA ARG A 91 2.43 9.07 -4.30
C ARG A 91 1.65 10.18 -3.57
N LEU A 92 0.38 9.95 -3.27
CA LEU A 92 -0.41 10.86 -2.43
C LEU A 92 0.17 10.95 -1.01
N LEU A 93 0.61 9.82 -0.44
CA LEU A 93 1.24 9.79 0.88
C LEU A 93 2.60 10.47 0.93
N SER A 94 3.36 10.48 -0.18
CA SER A 94 4.61 11.23 -0.26
C SER A 94 4.42 12.73 -0.50
N GLY A 95 3.17 13.21 -0.56
CA GLY A 95 2.85 14.63 -0.75
C GLY A 95 2.99 15.12 -2.20
N GLN A 96 3.11 14.23 -3.19
CA GLN A 96 3.15 14.65 -4.60
C GLN A 96 1.83 15.30 -5.04
N ASN A 97 1.93 16.30 -5.93
CA ASN A 97 0.76 16.96 -6.49
C ASN A 97 0.01 16.03 -7.46
N PRO A 98 -1.33 16.03 -7.49
CA PRO A 98 -2.12 15.29 -8.48
C PRO A 98 -1.71 15.48 -9.95
N SER A 99 -1.16 16.63 -10.35
CA SER A 99 -0.63 16.84 -11.72
C SER A 99 0.56 15.93 -12.02
N ASP A 100 1.51 15.87 -11.09
CA ASP A 100 2.76 15.13 -11.27
C ASP A 100 2.49 13.63 -11.22
N ILE A 101 1.56 13.22 -10.34
CA ILE A 101 1.05 11.85 -10.28
C ILE A 101 0.40 11.46 -11.62
N ALA A 102 -0.37 12.37 -12.24
CA ALA A 102 -1.00 12.12 -13.53
C ALA A 102 0.03 11.84 -14.64
N GLU A 103 1.09 12.66 -14.71
CA GLU A 103 2.18 12.50 -15.67
C GLU A 103 2.90 11.16 -15.51
N LEU A 104 3.17 10.74 -14.27
CA LEU A 104 3.91 9.51 -13.98
C LEU A 104 3.08 8.23 -14.16
N THR A 105 1.77 8.31 -13.96
CA THR A 105 0.88 7.13 -13.95
C THR A 105 -0.01 7.00 -15.19
N GLY A 106 -0.09 8.04 -16.02
CA GLY A 106 -0.98 8.10 -17.18
C GLY A 106 -2.46 8.27 -16.85
N ALA A 107 -2.82 8.43 -15.57
CA ALA A 107 -4.17 8.80 -15.16
C ALA A 107 -4.40 10.31 -15.35
N THR A 108 -5.65 10.77 -15.34
CA THR A 108 -5.93 12.20 -15.39
C THR A 108 -5.83 12.85 -14.00
N THR A 109 -5.42 14.12 -13.97
CA THR A 109 -5.37 14.92 -12.74
C THR A 109 -6.74 14.98 -12.03
N ILE A 110 -7.83 15.11 -12.80
CA ILE A 110 -9.20 15.16 -12.23
C ILE A 110 -9.62 13.80 -11.66
N GLY A 111 -9.19 12.69 -12.27
CA GLY A 111 -9.45 11.34 -11.77
C GLY A 111 -8.71 11.05 -10.48
N ILE A 112 -7.44 11.48 -10.38
CA ILE A 112 -6.62 11.36 -9.16
C ILE A 112 -7.19 12.22 -8.03
N ALA A 113 -7.56 13.48 -8.32
CA ALA A 113 -8.20 14.35 -7.32
C ALA A 113 -9.50 13.74 -6.78
N ALA A 114 -10.38 13.26 -7.67
CA ALA A 114 -11.61 12.58 -7.25
C ALA A 114 -11.33 11.25 -6.50
N TYR A 115 -10.25 10.56 -6.85
CA TYR A 115 -9.82 9.34 -6.15
C TYR A 115 -9.41 9.63 -4.71
N GLU A 116 -8.57 10.66 -4.51
CA GLU A 116 -8.18 11.15 -3.18
C GLU A 116 -9.43 11.53 -2.38
N GLU A 117 -10.29 12.39 -2.93
CA GLU A 117 -11.41 12.96 -2.18
C GLU A 117 -12.44 11.91 -1.74
N LEU A 118 -12.66 10.88 -2.57
CA LEU A 118 -13.71 9.88 -2.39
C LEU A 118 -13.21 8.59 -1.72
N PHE A 119 -12.01 8.13 -2.06
CA PHE A 119 -11.55 6.79 -1.68
C PHE A 119 -10.33 6.78 -0.79
N TYR A 120 -9.54 7.85 -0.80
CA TYR A 120 -8.24 7.87 -0.14
C TYR A 120 -7.92 9.26 0.42
N ASN A 121 -8.82 9.81 1.23
CA ASN A 121 -8.72 11.19 1.69
C ASN A 121 -7.67 11.31 2.80
N VAL A 122 -6.43 11.61 2.38
CA VAL A 122 -5.23 11.68 3.22
C VAL A 122 -4.59 13.06 3.23
N LEU A 123 -4.81 13.88 2.20
CA LEU A 123 -4.04 15.12 2.01
C LEU A 123 -4.27 16.14 3.12
N ASP A 124 -5.47 16.20 3.69
CA ASP A 124 -5.79 17.09 4.82
C ASP A 124 -5.26 16.61 6.17
N ARG A 125 -4.54 15.46 6.19
CA ARG A 125 -3.99 14.83 7.40
C ARG A 125 -2.57 14.28 7.22
N LEU A 126 -1.86 14.68 6.16
CA LEU A 126 -0.49 14.22 5.97
C LEU A 126 0.42 14.59 7.16
N ASP A 127 0.18 15.71 7.83
CA ASP A 127 0.95 16.13 9.01
C ASP A 127 0.57 15.37 10.30
N THR A 128 -0.40 14.44 10.25
CA THR A 128 -0.84 13.67 11.41
C THR A 128 -0.29 12.25 11.34
N GLU A 129 0.97 12.08 11.76
CA GLU A 129 1.71 10.81 11.64
C GLU A 129 0.94 9.60 12.19
N ASP A 130 0.42 9.69 13.42
CA ASP A 130 -0.36 8.60 14.03
C ASP A 130 -1.56 8.19 13.19
N TYR A 131 -2.25 9.16 12.56
CA TYR A 131 -3.38 8.89 11.69
C TYR A 131 -2.95 8.16 10.42
N ILE A 132 -1.88 8.65 9.76
CA ILE A 132 -1.39 8.05 8.52
C ILE A 132 -0.87 6.63 8.76
N LEU A 133 -0.09 6.43 9.82
CA LEU A 133 0.41 5.11 10.20
C LEU A 133 -0.75 4.14 10.48
N ALA A 134 -1.74 4.54 11.29
CA ALA A 134 -2.84 3.67 11.68
C ALA A 134 -3.84 3.39 10.55
N HIS A 135 -4.18 4.39 9.72
CA HIS A 135 -5.29 4.28 8.77
C HIS A 135 -4.87 4.07 7.31
N ALA A 136 -3.75 4.66 6.88
CA ALA A 136 -3.30 4.59 5.49
C ALA A 136 -2.26 3.48 5.26
N ILE A 137 -1.29 3.35 6.17
CA ILE A 137 -0.20 2.38 6.03
C ILE A 137 -0.60 1.03 6.61
N GLN A 138 -1.10 0.98 7.86
CA GLN A 138 -1.29 -0.26 8.60
C GLN A 138 -2.75 -0.62 8.97
N PRO A 139 -3.73 -0.61 8.04
CA PRO A 139 -5.10 -0.96 8.38
C PRO A 139 -5.30 -2.46 8.76
N ARG A 140 -4.24 -3.28 8.72
CA ARG A 140 -4.29 -4.76 8.85
C ARG A 140 -3.50 -5.38 10.00
N ILE A 141 -2.95 -4.60 10.93
CA ILE A 141 -2.19 -5.13 12.10
C ILE A 141 -2.94 -6.26 12.83
N LEU A 142 -4.28 -6.28 12.78
CA LEU A 142 -5.08 -7.28 13.49
C LEU A 142 -5.37 -8.59 12.73
N THR A 143 -5.03 -8.74 11.44
CA THR A 143 -5.50 -9.92 10.68
C THR A 143 -4.47 -10.80 9.99
N ASN A 144 -3.24 -10.35 9.68
CA ASN A 144 -2.14 -11.23 9.27
C ASN A 144 -0.81 -10.45 9.25
N LEU A 145 -0.09 -10.43 10.37
CA LEU A 145 1.22 -9.76 10.52
C LEU A 145 2.37 -10.43 9.74
N PHE A 146 2.13 -11.57 9.08
CA PHE A 146 3.18 -12.51 8.69
C PHE A 146 3.54 -12.51 7.21
N GLU A 147 2.76 -11.84 6.36
CA GLU A 147 3.11 -11.59 4.96
C GLU A 147 3.15 -10.07 4.80
N GLY A 148 4.37 -9.50 4.81
CA GLY A 148 4.58 -8.09 4.52
C GLY A 148 3.96 -7.77 3.16
N ASP A 149 2.76 -7.20 3.17
CA ASP A 149 2.10 -6.73 1.97
C ASP A 149 2.99 -5.64 1.38
N PHE A 150 3.57 -5.89 0.21
CA PHE A 150 4.44 -4.95 -0.48
C PHE A 150 3.80 -3.55 -0.55
N GLY A 151 2.47 -3.47 -0.68
CA GLY A 151 1.77 -2.19 -0.63
C GLY A 151 1.84 -1.44 0.70
N THR A 152 1.98 -2.14 1.82
CA THR A 152 2.20 -1.53 3.14
C THR A 152 3.60 -0.92 3.20
N LEU A 153 4.63 -1.67 2.75
CA LEU A 153 6.00 -1.17 2.73
C LEU A 153 6.13 0.06 1.83
N VAL A 154 5.67 -0.03 0.58
CA VAL A 154 5.72 1.10 -0.36
C VAL A 154 5.08 2.35 0.21
N ARG A 155 3.87 2.25 0.79
CA ARG A 155 3.19 3.40 1.40
C ARG A 155 3.95 3.95 2.60
N ARG A 156 4.55 3.10 3.43
CA ARG A 156 5.37 3.52 4.57
C ARG A 156 6.60 4.31 4.13
N TYR A 157 7.36 3.75 3.19
CA TYR A 157 8.57 4.39 2.68
C TYR A 157 8.27 5.65 1.87
N ALA A 158 7.14 5.69 1.15
CA ALA A 158 6.68 6.90 0.47
C ALA A 158 6.36 8.03 1.45
N TYR A 159 5.63 7.73 2.53
CA TYR A 159 5.27 8.72 3.54
C TYR A 159 6.50 9.26 4.28
N LEU A 160 7.40 8.38 4.73
CA LEU A 160 8.58 8.77 5.52
C LEU A 160 9.72 9.36 4.67
N GLY A 161 9.89 8.87 3.44
CA GLY A 161 11.02 9.19 2.58
C GLY A 161 10.69 10.12 1.42
N GLY A 162 9.40 10.42 1.20
CA GLY A 162 8.97 11.27 0.11
C GLY A 162 9.03 10.57 -1.28
N PRO A 163 8.87 11.36 -2.35
CA PRO A 163 8.71 10.85 -3.71
C PRO A 163 9.95 10.14 -4.27
N GLU A 164 11.15 10.63 -3.96
CA GLU A 164 12.40 10.05 -4.45
C GLU A 164 12.62 8.63 -3.93
N VAL A 165 12.34 8.42 -2.63
CA VAL A 165 12.41 7.08 -2.02
C VAL A 165 11.35 6.16 -2.62
N LEU A 166 10.15 6.67 -2.88
CA LEU A 166 9.10 5.91 -3.55
C LEU A 166 9.52 5.44 -4.94
N ASP A 167 10.15 6.27 -5.76
CA ASP A 167 10.57 5.89 -7.11
C ASP A 167 11.61 4.75 -7.09
N VAL A 168 12.55 4.78 -6.14
CA VAL A 168 13.49 3.67 -5.89
C VAL A 168 12.73 2.38 -5.53
N MET A 169 11.74 2.47 -4.66
CA MET A 169 10.94 1.32 -4.19
C MET A 169 10.07 0.72 -5.31
N LEU A 170 9.44 1.57 -6.13
CA LEU A 170 8.65 1.14 -7.28
C LEU A 170 9.54 0.45 -8.31
N ARG A 171 10.74 0.99 -8.56
CA ARG A 171 11.70 0.36 -9.47
C ARG A 171 12.12 -1.03 -9.00
N LEU A 172 12.48 -1.18 -7.72
CA LEU A 172 12.81 -2.49 -7.14
C LEU A 172 11.67 -3.51 -7.27
N SER A 173 10.43 -3.04 -7.12
CA SER A 173 9.26 -3.91 -7.24
C SER A 173 9.02 -4.44 -8.65
N ARG A 174 9.26 -3.59 -9.66
CA ARG A 174 9.16 -3.95 -11.07
C ARG A 174 10.21 -5.01 -11.41
N GLN A 175 11.46 -4.79 -10.99
CA GLN A 175 12.56 -5.74 -11.17
C GLN A 175 12.28 -7.10 -10.50
N ARG A 176 11.70 -7.10 -9.29
CA ARG A 176 11.36 -8.34 -8.57
C ARG A 176 10.36 -9.22 -9.34
N CYS A 177 9.43 -8.60 -10.06
CA CYS A 177 8.42 -9.32 -10.84
C CYS A 177 9.01 -9.97 -12.10
N GLU A 178 10.07 -9.40 -12.68
CA GLU A 178 10.65 -9.85 -13.95
C GLU A 178 11.64 -11.00 -13.76
N ASP A 179 12.62 -10.84 -12.86
CA ASP A 179 13.79 -11.73 -12.84
C ASP A 179 13.77 -12.76 -11.70
N GLY A 180 12.91 -12.57 -10.70
CA GLY A 180 12.85 -13.43 -9.50
C GLY A 180 14.14 -13.47 -8.65
N SER A 181 15.20 -12.80 -9.08
CA SER A 181 16.52 -12.70 -8.47
C SER A 181 17.03 -11.27 -8.59
N PHE A 182 17.62 -10.74 -7.52
CA PHE A 182 18.23 -9.42 -7.54
C PHE A 182 19.73 -9.57 -7.81
N SER A 183 20.20 -9.00 -8.91
CA SER A 183 21.63 -8.81 -9.17
C SER A 183 21.89 -7.31 -9.31
N HIS A 184 22.15 -6.64 -8.19
CA HIS A 184 22.55 -5.23 -8.21
C HIS A 184 24.05 -5.10 -8.48
N ASP A 185 24.43 -4.19 -9.38
CA ASP A 185 25.84 -3.83 -9.55
C ASP A 185 26.31 -2.94 -8.40
N LEU A 186 26.82 -3.58 -7.34
CA LEU A 186 27.33 -2.91 -6.14
C LEU A 186 28.56 -2.03 -6.39
N THR A 187 29.17 -2.10 -7.57
CA THR A 187 30.26 -1.18 -7.94
C THR A 187 29.72 0.23 -8.22
N THR A 188 28.46 0.33 -8.63
CA THR A 188 27.77 1.61 -8.88
C THR A 188 27.11 2.16 -7.61
N ALA A 189 27.03 3.49 -7.49
CA ALA A 189 26.32 4.12 -6.38
C ALA A 189 24.81 3.76 -6.38
N GLU A 190 24.24 3.65 -7.57
CA GLU A 190 22.85 3.27 -7.80
C GLU A 190 22.56 1.84 -7.34
N GLY A 191 23.40 0.87 -7.72
CA GLY A 191 23.25 -0.52 -7.27
C GLY A 191 23.39 -0.68 -5.76
N ARG A 192 24.26 0.10 -5.11
CA ARG A 192 24.33 0.14 -3.63
C ARG A 192 23.07 0.71 -2.99
N LEU A 193 22.48 1.76 -3.56
CA LEU A 193 21.23 2.34 -3.08
C LEU A 193 20.07 1.35 -3.21
N LEU A 194 19.95 0.70 -4.38
CA LEU A 194 18.93 -0.31 -4.65
C LEU A 194 19.05 -1.50 -3.70
N PHE A 195 20.27 -1.99 -3.45
CA PHE A 195 20.50 -3.06 -2.49
C PHE A 195 20.15 -2.65 -1.05
N ARG A 196 20.48 -1.41 -0.63
CA ARG A 196 20.11 -0.89 0.70
C ARG A 196 18.59 -0.83 0.87
N ALA A 197 17.87 -0.37 -0.14
CA ALA A 197 16.41 -0.31 -0.12
C ALA A 197 15.78 -1.71 -0.13
N GLU A 198 16.33 -2.66 -0.89
CA GLU A 198 15.89 -4.06 -0.87
C GLU A 198 16.12 -4.70 0.50
N LEU A 199 17.29 -4.46 1.10
CA LEU A 199 17.60 -4.94 2.43
C LEU A 199 16.62 -4.35 3.45
N ALA A 200 16.37 -3.04 3.40
CA ALA A 200 15.39 -2.37 4.27
C ALA A 200 13.98 -2.97 4.13
N MET A 201 13.51 -3.21 2.90
CA MET A 201 12.25 -3.92 2.64
C MET A 201 12.24 -5.34 3.21
N THR A 202 13.35 -6.05 3.05
CA THR A 202 13.50 -7.42 3.56
C THR A 202 13.42 -7.41 5.08
N ILE A 203 14.12 -6.48 5.74
CA ILE A 203 14.12 -6.30 7.19
C ILE A 203 12.71 -5.99 7.69
N ASP A 204 12.03 -5.02 7.09
CA ASP A 204 10.67 -4.66 7.50
C ASP A 204 9.67 -5.79 7.22
N GLY A 205 9.94 -6.62 6.21
CA GLY A 205 9.14 -7.81 5.89
C GLY A 205 9.46 -9.02 6.79
N LEU A 206 10.61 -9.04 7.47
CA LEU A 206 10.93 -10.03 8.47
C LEU A 206 10.12 -9.70 9.73
N SER A 207 9.11 -10.53 10.02
CA SER A 207 8.36 -10.49 11.28
C SER A 207 9.32 -10.32 12.46
N ILE A 208 9.19 -9.24 13.23
CA ILE A 208 9.93 -9.02 14.48
C ILE A 208 9.32 -9.92 15.57
N ASP A 209 9.24 -11.21 15.30
CA ASP A 209 9.00 -12.20 16.34
C ASP A 209 10.34 -12.42 17.04
N GLY A 210 10.59 -11.62 18.08
CA GLY A 210 11.47 -11.81 19.26
C GLY A 210 12.93 -12.29 19.13
N GLU A 211 13.32 -13.00 18.09
CA GLU A 211 14.64 -13.62 17.95
C GLU A 211 15.23 -13.35 16.57
N ALA A 212 14.43 -13.41 15.50
CA ALA A 212 14.91 -13.12 14.13
C ALA A 212 15.23 -11.62 13.96
N GLY A 213 14.33 -10.73 14.40
CA GLY A 213 14.55 -9.29 14.37
C GLY A 213 15.76 -8.87 15.21
N TRP A 214 15.93 -9.44 16.41
CA TRP A 214 17.06 -9.13 17.28
C TRP A 214 18.40 -9.62 16.74
N ARG A 215 18.44 -10.82 16.11
CA ARG A 215 19.65 -11.30 15.43
C ARG A 215 20.01 -10.41 14.25
N PHE A 216 19.01 -9.95 13.50
CA PHE A 216 19.23 -9.04 12.38
C PHE A 216 19.76 -7.68 12.85
N LEU A 217 19.17 -7.10 13.90
CA LEU A 217 19.65 -5.84 14.49
C LEU A 217 21.11 -5.91 14.97
N ARG A 218 21.61 -7.10 15.34
CA ARG A 218 23.02 -7.29 15.71
C ARG A 218 23.98 -7.21 14.53
N VAL A 219 23.58 -7.71 13.36
CA VAL A 219 24.43 -7.70 12.15
C VAL A 219 24.21 -6.47 11.28
N LEU A 220 23.14 -5.70 11.50
CA LEU A 220 22.82 -4.51 10.71
C LEU A 220 23.96 -3.45 10.71
N PRO A 221 24.62 -3.11 11.83
CA PRO A 221 25.74 -2.18 11.82
C PRO A 221 26.92 -2.66 10.96
N ASP A 222 27.25 -3.94 11.02
CA ASP A 222 28.33 -4.54 10.20
C ASP A 222 27.96 -4.55 8.72
N LEU A 223 26.69 -4.82 8.39
CA LEU A 223 26.16 -4.76 7.04
C LEU A 223 26.18 -3.34 6.47
N LEU A 224 25.82 -2.34 7.27
CA LEU A 224 25.88 -0.93 6.90
C LEU A 224 27.34 -0.46 6.73
N ALA A 225 28.22 -0.80 7.67
CA ALA A 225 29.64 -0.49 7.59
C ALA A 225 30.31 -1.15 6.37
N MET A 226 29.95 -2.39 6.06
CA MET A 226 30.39 -3.08 4.84
C MET A 226 29.88 -2.38 3.58
N LEU A 227 28.63 -1.93 3.57
CA LEU A 227 28.05 -1.21 2.43
C LEU A 227 28.65 0.18 2.22
N ASP A 228 29.14 0.82 3.29
CA ASP A 228 29.88 2.08 3.23
C ASP A 228 31.36 1.86 2.81
N ALA A 229 31.94 0.71 3.17
CA ALA A 229 33.28 0.31 2.78
C ALA A 229 33.39 -0.21 1.33
N CYS A 230 32.29 -0.65 0.72
CA CYS A 230 32.22 -1.21 -0.64
C CYS A 230 32.34 -0.18 -1.78
N ALA A 231 33.29 0.75 -1.67
CA ALA A 231 33.83 1.49 -2.80
C ALA A 231 35.33 1.14 -2.97
N PRO A 232 35.77 0.41 -4.01
CA PRO A 232 35.21 -0.77 -4.66
C PRO A 232 35.86 -2.10 -4.16
N LYS A 233 35.14 -3.22 -4.41
CA LYS A 233 35.46 -4.68 -4.20
C LYS A 233 35.27 -5.19 -2.75
N PRO A 234 34.28 -6.08 -2.54
CA PRO A 234 34.30 -7.45 -3.08
C PRO A 234 33.05 -7.83 -3.89
N THR A 235 33.09 -8.98 -4.55
CA THR A 235 31.91 -9.56 -5.23
C THR A 235 30.94 -10.13 -4.20
N MET A 236 29.65 -10.06 -4.50
CA MET A 236 28.52 -10.43 -3.63
C MET A 236 28.65 -11.82 -2.97
N LEU A 237 29.37 -12.76 -3.60
CA LEU A 237 29.64 -14.11 -3.10
C LEU A 237 30.56 -14.10 -1.85
N GLU A 238 31.53 -13.19 -1.79
CA GLU A 238 32.48 -13.05 -0.69
C GLU A 238 31.82 -12.36 0.52
N ALA A 239 30.95 -11.38 0.27
CA ALA A 239 30.15 -10.72 1.31
C ALA A 239 29.12 -11.67 1.95
N PHE A 240 28.44 -12.49 1.12
CA PHE A 240 27.56 -13.54 1.63
C PHE A 240 28.34 -14.63 2.40
N ALA A 241 29.49 -15.07 1.89
CA ALA A 241 30.33 -16.06 2.57
C ALA A 241 30.89 -15.58 3.93
N ALA A 242 31.00 -14.27 4.16
CA ALA A 242 31.40 -13.70 5.45
C ALA A 242 30.25 -13.61 6.47
N ILE A 243 29.00 -13.45 6.01
CA ILE A 243 27.80 -13.35 6.86
C ILE A 243 27.19 -14.71 7.17
N VAL A 244 27.26 -15.67 6.23
CA VAL A 244 26.70 -17.02 6.38
C VAL A 244 27.23 -17.78 7.61
N PRO A 245 28.50 -17.68 8.04
CA PRO A 245 28.96 -18.32 9.28
C PRO A 245 28.32 -17.76 10.56
N ALA A 246 27.85 -16.50 10.54
CA ALA A 246 27.17 -15.87 11.68
C ALA A 246 25.71 -16.34 11.84
N ILE A 247 25.13 -16.92 10.77
CA ILE A 247 23.81 -17.55 10.78
C ILE A 247 24.04 -19.05 10.70
N SER A 248 24.11 -19.74 11.84
CA SER A 248 24.44 -21.18 11.83
C SER A 248 23.53 -21.93 10.85
N GLU A 249 24.10 -22.87 10.10
CA GLU A 249 23.39 -23.72 9.13
C GLU A 249 22.13 -24.36 9.76
N LYS A 250 22.23 -24.70 11.05
CA LYS A 250 21.15 -25.20 11.89
C LYS A 250 19.96 -24.23 11.98
N THR A 251 20.21 -22.93 11.99
CA THR A 251 19.20 -21.86 12.04
C THR A 251 18.49 -21.70 10.70
N LEU A 252 19.23 -21.74 9.59
CA LEU A 252 18.66 -21.69 8.24
C LEU A 252 17.82 -22.95 7.95
N LEU A 253 18.32 -24.13 8.34
CA LEU A 253 17.57 -25.38 8.27
C LEU A 253 16.33 -25.36 9.17
N ALA A 254 16.42 -24.82 10.38
CA ALA A 254 15.26 -24.71 11.27
C ALA A 254 14.18 -23.77 10.70
N ALA A 255 14.56 -22.61 10.16
CA ALA A 255 13.63 -21.68 9.53
C ALA A 255 12.98 -22.28 8.26
N ALA A 256 13.76 -22.98 7.43
CA ALA A 256 13.27 -23.66 6.24
C ALA A 256 12.32 -24.82 6.61
N GLN A 257 12.67 -25.64 7.61
CA GLN A 257 11.82 -26.72 8.11
C GLN A 257 10.52 -26.20 8.73
N GLU A 258 10.58 -25.09 9.48
CA GLU A 258 9.41 -24.46 10.08
C GLU A 258 8.48 -23.87 9.01
N LYS A 259 9.03 -23.25 7.96
CA LYS A 259 8.27 -22.80 6.78
C LYS A 259 7.60 -23.97 6.05
N LEU A 260 8.30 -25.10 5.91
CA LEU A 260 7.76 -26.32 5.30
C LEU A 260 6.63 -26.93 6.13
N LYS A 261 6.79 -26.97 7.47
CA LYS A 261 5.76 -27.45 8.41
C LYS A 261 4.51 -26.58 8.36
N ARG A 262 4.66 -25.24 8.36
CA ARG A 262 3.55 -24.29 8.29
C ARG A 262 2.79 -24.37 6.97
N SER A 263 3.51 -24.48 5.84
CA SER A 263 2.88 -24.68 4.52
C SER A 263 2.09 -25.98 4.44
N ARG A 264 2.61 -27.06 5.03
CA ARG A 264 1.90 -28.35 5.14
C ARG A 264 0.65 -28.22 6.01
N ALA A 265 0.73 -27.64 7.20
CA ALA A 265 -0.40 -27.45 8.10
C ALA A 265 -1.52 -26.58 7.48
N GLN A 266 -1.15 -25.56 6.71
CA GLN A 266 -2.10 -24.68 6.03
C GLN A 266 -2.80 -25.39 4.85
N LYS A 267 -2.11 -26.29 4.13
CA LYS A 267 -2.73 -27.18 3.13
C LYS A 267 -3.71 -28.16 3.78
N THR A 268 -3.40 -28.73 4.94
CA THR A 268 -4.31 -29.65 5.65
C THR A 268 -5.59 -28.95 6.11
N ARG A 269 -5.48 -27.74 6.67
CA ARG A 269 -6.65 -26.93 7.07
C ARG A 269 -7.55 -26.54 5.90
N ARG A 270 -6.97 -26.22 4.73
CA ARG A 270 -7.75 -25.91 3.52
C ARG A 270 -8.43 -27.15 2.91
N GLY A 271 -7.87 -28.35 3.08
CA GLY A 271 -8.50 -29.60 2.67
C GLY A 271 -9.69 -29.99 3.54
N GLN A 272 -9.57 -29.86 4.86
CA GLN A 272 -10.64 -30.22 5.80
C GLN A 272 -11.85 -29.28 5.74
N GLY A 273 -11.66 -28.00 5.43
CA GLY A 273 -12.78 -27.03 5.29
C GLY A 273 -13.61 -27.19 4.02
N ARG A 274 -13.17 -27.97 3.02
CA ARG A 274 -13.94 -28.26 1.80
C ARG A 274 -14.83 -29.49 1.90
N SER A 275 -14.50 -30.44 2.79
CA SER A 275 -15.28 -31.68 2.95
C SER A 275 -16.54 -31.51 3.80
N THR A 276 -16.63 -30.49 4.65
CA THR A 276 -17.77 -30.24 5.55
C THR A 276 -18.86 -29.35 4.96
N ARG A 277 -18.75 -28.96 3.69
CA ARG A 277 -19.74 -28.11 2.99
C ARG A 277 -20.53 -28.84 1.89
N ALA A 278 -20.35 -30.16 1.79
CA ALA A 278 -21.00 -31.03 0.81
C ALA A 278 -21.91 -32.10 1.45
N ALA A 279 -22.24 -31.93 2.73
CA ALA A 279 -23.27 -32.67 3.46
C ALA A 279 -24.22 -31.64 4.07
#